data_AF-A0AAV7YQX7-F1
#
_entry.id   AF-A0AAV7YQX7-F1
#
_cell.length_a   1.000
_cell.length_b   1.000
_cell.length_c   1.000
_cell.angle_alpha   90.00
_cell.angle_beta   90.00
_cell.angle_gamma   90.00
#
_symmetry.space_group_name_H-M   'P 1'
#
loop_
_entity.id
_entity.type
_entity.pdbx_description
1 polymer ?
#
loop_
_entity_poly.entity_id
_entity_poly.type
_entity_poly.pdbx_seq_one_letter_code
_entity_poly.pdbx_strand_id
1 'polypeptide(L)'
;MVYQTVPLFFGIVSICMPDTAFFSYLMVYMSFNFYYFSVVLAILFFLLRRLSILYIIFFTAVQILLNEKILKNIIRQDRPKGSCSDDYGMPSSHSLLDLFWVTWFVLEITIGTRKNLKLKNKILITFVVLLNTVLVPYSRYYLGYHTGLQIIIGSIMGFFWGLLNFFFISRYNNKMKKWLWSWRITKAFALIDDYYKVGENPFSFDSNNTNNYEDEDQENLTVNKPLLEKTNENYNSSSSNDEAELN
;
A
#
# COMPACT_ATOMS: atom_id res chain seq x y z
N MET A 1 36.27 2.96 -0.50
CA MET A 1 35.41 3.78 0.39
C MET A 1 35.42 3.12 1.75
N VAL A 2 35.73 3.86 2.81
CA VAL A 2 35.63 3.33 4.19
C VAL A 2 34.21 3.63 4.64
N TYR A 3 33.36 2.61 4.72
CA TYR A 3 32.00 2.78 5.21
C TYR A 3 32.00 2.96 6.73
N GLN A 4 31.21 3.90 7.21
CA GLN A 4 31.00 4.10 8.65
C GLN A 4 29.70 3.42 9.06
N THR A 5 29.73 2.72 10.20
CA THR A 5 28.55 2.14 10.82
C THR A 5 27.89 3.17 11.73
N VAL A 6 26.67 3.58 11.39
CA VAL A 6 25.88 4.52 12.19
C VAL A 6 24.72 3.76 12.84
N PRO A 7 24.58 3.80 14.18
CA PRO A 7 23.42 3.24 14.86
C PRO A 7 22.19 4.13 14.60
N LEU A 8 21.13 3.53 14.08
CA LEU A 8 19.82 4.16 13.87
C LEU A 8 18.77 3.48 14.75
N PHE A 9 17.68 4.20 15.02
CA PHE A 9 16.59 3.77 15.91
C PHE A 9 17.09 3.34 17.29
N PHE A 10 17.81 4.22 17.99
CA PHE A 10 18.37 3.94 19.32
C PHE A 10 19.32 2.73 19.36
N GLY A 11 20.03 2.44 18.27
CA GLY A 11 21.01 1.36 18.19
C GLY A 11 20.43 -0.02 17.81
N ILE A 12 19.15 -0.09 17.44
CA ILE A 12 18.53 -1.35 16.98
C ILE A 12 19.09 -1.78 15.62
N VAL A 13 19.42 -0.82 14.74
CA VAL A 13 19.93 -1.10 13.39
C VAL A 13 21.23 -0.35 13.18
N SER A 14 22.28 -1.06 12.77
CA SER A 14 23.52 -0.44 12.31
C SER A 14 23.54 -0.37 10.79
N ILE A 15 23.81 0.81 10.23
CA ILE A 15 23.78 1.04 8.78
C ILE A 15 25.12 1.56 8.31
N CYS A 16 25.53 1.07 7.15
CA CYS A 16 26.71 1.56 6.49
C CYS A 16 26.38 2.63 5.47
N MET A 17 27.14 3.71 5.55
CA MET A 17 27.02 4.86 4.66
C MET A 17 28.42 5.38 4.30
N PRO A 18 28.59 5.96 3.10
CA PRO A 18 29.89 6.39 2.61
C PRO A 18 30.43 7.62 3.35
N ASP A 19 29.53 8.48 3.84
CA ASP A 19 29.82 9.68 4.62
C ASP A 19 28.64 10.00 5.56
N THR A 20 28.81 11.01 6.42
CA THR A 20 27.75 11.56 7.28
C THR A 20 27.06 12.79 6.70
N ALA A 21 27.11 12.98 5.38
CA ALA A 21 26.42 14.09 4.73
C ALA A 21 24.90 13.88 4.71
N PHE A 22 24.15 14.98 4.62
CA PHE A 22 22.68 14.94 4.52
C PHE A 22 22.18 13.99 3.43
N PHE A 23 22.87 13.95 2.28
CA PHE A 23 22.50 13.10 1.16
C PHE A 23 22.60 11.60 1.49
N SER A 24 23.62 11.17 2.25
CA SER A 24 23.73 9.79 2.74
C SER A 24 22.55 9.41 3.64
N TYR A 25 22.16 10.29 4.57
CA TYR A 25 20.97 10.07 5.40
C TYR A 25 19.68 10.01 4.57
N LEU A 26 19.55 10.86 3.55
CA LEU A 26 18.42 10.81 2.62
C LEU A 26 18.36 9.47 1.88
N MET A 27 19.48 8.95 1.39
CA MET A 27 19.54 7.65 0.72
C MET A 27 19.22 6.50 1.68
N VAL A 28 19.69 6.57 2.92
CA VAL A 28 19.30 5.62 3.97
C VAL A 28 17.78 5.67 4.16
N TYR A 29 17.19 6.85 4.36
CA TYR A 29 15.74 7.00 4.51
C TYR A 29 14.96 6.41 3.32
N MET A 30 15.41 6.68 2.09
CA MET A 30 14.81 6.12 0.88
C MET A 30 14.89 4.59 0.85
N SER A 31 15.98 3.98 1.33
CA SER A 31 16.08 2.52 1.48
C SER A 31 15.04 1.96 2.47
N PHE A 32 14.60 2.72 3.48
CA PHE A 32 13.59 2.26 4.44
C PHE A 32 12.15 2.41 3.97
N ASN A 33 11.91 3.03 2.82
CA ASN A 33 10.56 3.35 2.34
C ASN A 33 9.63 2.13 2.35
N PHE A 34 10.13 0.98 1.90
CA PHE A 34 9.40 -0.29 1.95
C PHE A 34 8.88 -0.68 3.35
N TYR A 35 9.68 -0.47 4.39
CA TYR A 35 9.28 -0.82 5.76
C TYR A 35 8.21 0.14 6.27
N TYR A 36 8.37 1.44 6.03
CA TYR A 36 7.35 2.43 6.39
C TYR A 36 6.02 2.11 5.69
N PHE A 37 6.09 1.78 4.40
CA PHE A 37 4.90 1.47 3.63
C PHE A 37 4.23 0.16 4.08
N SER A 38 5.01 -0.86 4.43
CA SER A 38 4.49 -2.11 5.00
C SER A 38 3.81 -1.90 6.35
N VAL A 39 4.35 -1.04 7.22
CA VAL A 39 3.74 -0.69 8.50
C VAL A 39 2.42 0.06 8.27
N VAL A 40 2.39 1.03 7.36
CA VAL A 40 1.16 1.75 6.99
C VAL A 40 0.11 0.78 6.46
N LEU A 41 0.48 -0.14 5.56
CA LEU A 41 -0.45 -1.16 5.06
C LEU A 41 -0.97 -2.07 6.17
N ALA A 42 -0.13 -2.50 7.10
CA ALA A 42 -0.56 -3.33 8.22
C ALA A 42 -1.59 -2.59 9.08
N ILE A 43 -1.33 -1.32 9.41
CA ILE A 43 -2.27 -0.48 10.15
C ILE A 43 -3.58 -0.34 9.38
N LEU A 44 -3.52 0.01 8.09
CA LEU A 44 -4.69 0.15 7.24
C LEU A 44 -5.46 -1.17 7.09
N PHE A 45 -4.78 -2.32 7.08
CA PHE A 45 -5.43 -3.62 7.07
C PHE A 45 -6.26 -3.83 8.33
N PHE A 46 -5.72 -3.53 9.52
CA PHE A 46 -6.47 -3.69 10.77
C PHE A 46 -7.63 -2.68 10.90
N LEU A 47 -7.46 -1.45 10.39
CA LEU A 47 -8.51 -0.43 10.44
C LEU A 47 -9.62 -0.66 9.40
N LEU A 48 -9.24 -0.94 8.16
CA LEU A 48 -10.18 -1.01 7.02
C LEU A 48 -10.67 -2.43 6.74
N ARG A 49 -9.92 -3.45 7.16
CA ARG A 49 -10.24 -4.88 6.99
C ARG A 49 -10.54 -5.26 5.54
N ARG A 50 -9.85 -4.61 4.60
CA ARG A 50 -10.04 -4.78 3.16
C ARG A 50 -9.27 -5.98 2.64
N LEU A 51 -9.93 -6.83 1.84
CA LEU A 51 -9.32 -7.97 1.17
C LEU A 51 -8.17 -7.52 0.26
N SER A 52 -8.28 -6.36 -0.39
CA SER A 52 -7.22 -5.88 -1.28
C SER A 52 -5.89 -5.64 -0.57
N ILE A 53 -5.95 -5.09 0.65
CA ILE A 53 -4.77 -4.84 1.47
C ILE A 53 -4.16 -6.18 1.95
N LEU A 54 -5.00 -7.15 2.30
CA LEU A 54 -4.53 -8.48 2.68
C LEU A 54 -3.74 -9.15 1.55
N TYR A 55 -4.22 -9.06 0.31
CA TYR A 55 -3.53 -9.65 -0.83
C TYR A 55 -2.17 -9.00 -1.07
N ILE A 56 -2.07 -7.67 -1.10
CA ILE A 56 -0.77 -7.03 -1.36
C ILE A 56 0.23 -7.31 -0.23
N ILE A 57 -0.21 -7.38 1.04
CA ILE A 57 0.65 -7.80 2.17
C ILE A 57 1.11 -9.25 1.98
N PHE A 58 0.18 -10.17 1.69
CA PHE A 58 0.47 -11.58 1.51
C PHE A 58 1.47 -11.81 0.37
N PHE A 59 1.21 -11.23 -0.80
CA PHE A 59 2.07 -11.41 -1.96
C PHE A 59 3.43 -10.71 -1.80
N THR A 60 3.49 -9.57 -1.10
CA THR A 60 4.76 -8.98 -0.69
C THR A 60 5.58 -9.96 0.16
N ALA A 61 4.96 -10.58 1.17
CA ALA A 61 5.63 -11.55 2.02
C ALA A 61 6.12 -12.77 1.22
N VAL A 62 5.30 -13.27 0.29
CA VAL A 62 5.72 -14.32 -0.66
C VAL A 62 6.94 -13.88 -1.45
N GLN A 63 6.96 -12.67 -2.02
CA GLN A 63 8.12 -12.20 -2.79
C GLN A 63 9.38 -12.06 -1.95
N ILE A 64 9.27 -11.58 -0.71
CA ILE A 64 10.41 -11.53 0.22
C ILE A 64 10.96 -12.93 0.44
N LEU A 65 10.09 -13.91 0.75
CA LEU A 65 10.50 -15.27 1.01
C LEU A 65 11.14 -15.92 -0.24
N LEU A 66 10.50 -15.82 -1.40
CA LEU A 66 11.03 -16.33 -2.65
C LEU A 66 12.39 -15.68 -2.98
N ASN A 67 12.53 -14.38 -2.78
CA ASN A 67 13.76 -13.69 -3.13
C ASN A 67 14.91 -14.02 -2.16
N GLU A 68 14.68 -13.81 -0.86
CA GLU A 68 15.71 -13.93 0.17
C GLU A 68 16.09 -15.37 0.47
N LYS A 69 15.13 -16.30 0.41
CA LYS A 69 15.36 -17.69 0.80
C LYS A 69 15.58 -18.64 -0.37
N ILE A 70 15.09 -18.31 -1.57
CA ILE A 70 15.21 -19.19 -2.73
C ILE A 70 16.16 -18.59 -3.76
N LEU A 71 15.80 -17.46 -4.38
CA LEU A 71 16.53 -16.92 -5.53
C LEU A 71 17.97 -16.54 -5.19
N LYS A 72 18.19 -15.80 -4.10
CA LYS A 72 19.54 -15.43 -3.65
C LYS A 72 20.41 -16.65 -3.35
N ASN A 73 19.83 -17.71 -2.79
CA ASN A 73 20.55 -18.94 -2.45
C ASN A 73 20.83 -19.84 -3.65
N ILE A 74 20.09 -19.66 -4.76
CA ILE A 74 20.37 -20.31 -6.05
C ILE A 74 21.46 -19.54 -6.80
N ILE A 75 21.33 -18.22 -6.90
CA ILE A 75 22.24 -17.38 -7.71
C ILE A 75 23.60 -17.18 -7.04
N ARG A 76 23.61 -17.02 -5.71
CA ARG A 76 24.82 -16.90 -4.87
C ARG A 76 25.83 -15.86 -5.36
N GLN A 77 25.36 -14.76 -5.95
CA GLN A 77 26.24 -13.68 -6.36
C GLN A 77 26.58 -12.79 -5.17
N ASP A 78 27.87 -12.55 -4.96
CA ASP A 78 28.36 -11.67 -3.90
C ASP A 78 27.95 -10.21 -4.10
N ARG A 79 27.89 -9.46 -3.00
CA ARG A 79 27.73 -8.00 -3.02
C ARG A 79 28.99 -7.30 -3.53
N PRO A 80 28.92 -5.99 -3.86
CA PRO A 80 30.09 -5.20 -4.19
C PRO A 80 31.18 -5.31 -3.11
N LYS A 81 32.45 -5.28 -3.52
CA LYS A 81 33.57 -5.27 -2.56
C LYS A 81 33.46 -4.07 -1.62
N GLY A 82 33.56 -4.33 -0.32
CA GLY A 82 33.42 -3.32 0.72
C GLY A 82 31.97 -3.07 1.15
N SER A 83 30.99 -3.85 0.66
CA SER A 83 29.66 -3.84 1.26
C SER A 83 29.73 -4.31 2.71
N CYS A 84 28.92 -3.71 3.59
CA CYS A 84 28.85 -4.11 5.00
C CYS A 84 27.90 -5.28 5.29
N SER A 85 27.35 -5.89 4.25
CA SER A 85 26.44 -7.02 4.37
C SER A 85 27.09 -8.23 3.72
N ASP A 86 27.13 -9.34 4.43
CA ASP A 86 27.79 -10.57 3.99
C ASP A 86 26.83 -11.57 3.30
N ASP A 87 25.58 -11.18 3.06
CA ASP A 87 24.59 -11.97 2.32
C ASP A 87 24.72 -11.80 0.79
N TYR A 88 24.10 -12.70 0.04
CA TYR A 88 24.07 -12.63 -1.41
C TYR A 88 23.35 -11.37 -1.92
N GLY A 89 23.97 -10.72 -2.91
CA GLY A 89 23.53 -9.43 -3.45
C GLY A 89 22.53 -9.53 -4.59
N MET A 90 22.35 -10.71 -5.20
CA MET A 90 21.51 -10.85 -6.40
C MET A 90 20.28 -11.73 -6.20
N PRO A 91 19.08 -11.25 -6.57
CA PRO A 91 18.77 -9.89 -7.01
C PRO A 91 18.54 -8.94 -5.81
N SER A 92 18.63 -7.64 -6.05
CA SER A 92 18.33 -6.61 -5.03
C SER A 92 16.86 -6.67 -4.60
N SER A 93 16.59 -7.03 -3.35
CA SER A 93 15.23 -7.14 -2.81
C SER A 93 14.53 -5.78 -2.71
N HIS A 94 15.27 -4.72 -2.42
CA HIS A 94 14.70 -3.36 -2.38
C HIS A 94 14.21 -2.95 -3.77
N SER A 95 15.02 -3.19 -4.80
CA SER A 95 14.68 -2.87 -6.19
C SER A 95 13.54 -3.76 -6.72
N LEU A 96 13.52 -5.04 -6.33
CA LEU A 96 12.46 -5.98 -6.68
C LEU A 96 11.14 -5.60 -6.05
N LEU A 97 11.11 -5.35 -4.74
CA LEU A 97 9.88 -4.99 -4.04
C LEU A 97 9.38 -3.62 -4.51
N ASP A 98 10.25 -2.64 -4.68
CA ASP A 98 9.85 -1.32 -5.17
C ASP A 98 9.12 -1.43 -6.52
N LEU A 99 9.72 -2.05 -7.54
CA LEU A 99 9.04 -2.23 -8.83
C LEU A 99 7.82 -3.14 -8.76
N PHE A 100 7.80 -4.14 -7.88
CA PHE A 100 6.63 -5.00 -7.65
C PHE A 100 5.42 -4.16 -7.23
N TRP A 101 5.58 -3.30 -6.22
CA TRP A 101 4.49 -2.46 -5.70
C TRP A 101 4.11 -1.37 -6.70
N VAL A 102 5.09 -0.69 -7.31
CA VAL A 102 4.82 0.35 -8.31
C VAL A 102 4.01 -0.22 -9.48
N THR A 103 4.43 -1.36 -10.03
CA THR A 103 3.73 -2.02 -11.13
C THR A 103 2.29 -2.37 -10.74
N TRP A 104 2.09 -2.96 -9.55
CA TRP A 104 0.76 -3.30 -9.07
C TRP A 104 -0.13 -2.07 -8.88
N PHE A 105 0.37 -0.99 -8.25
CA PHE A 105 -0.41 0.24 -8.05
C PHE A 105 -0.80 0.90 -9.36
N VAL A 106 0.14 1.01 -10.31
CA VAL A 106 -0.13 1.60 -11.62
C VAL A 106 -1.23 0.81 -12.33
N LEU A 107 -1.21 -0.53 -12.26
CA LEU A 107 -2.26 -1.37 -12.84
C LEU A 107 -3.60 -1.17 -12.12
N GLU A 108 -3.61 -1.11 -10.79
CA GLU A 108 -4.84 -0.90 -10.01
C GLU A 108 -5.53 0.43 -10.34
N ILE A 109 -4.79 1.51 -10.54
CA ILE A 109 -5.35 2.84 -10.85
C ILE A 109 -5.67 3.06 -12.34
N THR A 110 -5.10 2.24 -13.23
CA THR A 110 -5.34 2.34 -14.67
C THR A 110 -6.47 1.43 -15.12
N ILE A 111 -6.40 0.14 -14.77
CA ILE A 111 -7.32 -0.90 -15.23
C ILE A 111 -7.94 -1.74 -14.11
N GLY A 112 -7.48 -1.57 -12.87
CA GLY A 112 -7.96 -2.34 -11.73
C GLY A 112 -9.15 -1.73 -10.99
N THR A 113 -9.25 -2.07 -9.72
CA THR A 113 -10.37 -1.68 -8.84
C THR A 113 -10.38 -0.18 -8.55
N ARG A 114 -9.25 0.50 -8.76
CA ARG A 114 -9.06 1.94 -8.51
C ARG A 114 -9.05 2.77 -9.79
N LYS A 115 -9.54 2.22 -10.91
CA LYS A 115 -9.61 2.93 -12.20
C LYS A 115 -10.47 4.19 -12.18
N ASN A 116 -11.39 4.33 -11.23
CA ASN A 116 -12.29 5.48 -11.12
C ASN A 116 -11.74 6.61 -10.22
N LEU A 117 -10.48 6.54 -9.77
CA LEU A 117 -9.86 7.64 -9.03
C LEU A 117 -9.84 8.93 -9.85
N LYS A 118 -10.08 10.07 -9.18
CA LYS A 118 -9.97 11.41 -9.79
C LYS A 118 -8.62 11.56 -10.49
N LEU A 119 -8.61 12.13 -11.71
CA LEU A 119 -7.40 12.24 -12.54
C LEU A 119 -6.22 12.90 -11.80
N LYS A 120 -6.49 13.96 -11.03
CA LYS A 120 -5.48 14.63 -10.18
C LYS A 120 -4.80 13.66 -9.21
N ASN A 121 -5.57 12.77 -8.59
CA ASN A 121 -5.04 11.76 -7.67
C ASN A 121 -4.22 10.70 -8.43
N LYS A 122 -4.68 10.27 -9.61
CA LYS A 122 -3.90 9.35 -10.46
C LYS A 122 -2.55 9.95 -10.84
N ILE A 123 -2.52 11.21 -11.29
CA ILE A 123 -1.28 11.90 -11.66
C ILE A 123 -0.35 12.00 -10.45
N LEU A 124 -0.87 12.44 -9.30
CA LEU A 124 -0.07 12.57 -8.07
C LEU A 124 0.52 11.23 -7.63
N ILE A 125 -0.31 10.18 -7.57
CA ILE A 125 0.13 8.84 -7.17
C ILE A 125 1.18 8.32 -8.16
N THR A 126 0.91 8.39 -9.47
CA THR A 126 1.85 7.97 -10.52
C THR A 126 3.18 8.71 -10.40
N PHE A 127 3.16 10.03 -10.17
CA PHE A 127 4.38 10.80 -9.97
C PHE A 127 5.19 10.32 -8.76
N VAL A 128 4.53 10.12 -7.60
CA VAL A 128 5.18 9.64 -6.38
C VAL A 128 5.78 8.24 -6.57
N VAL A 129 5.07 7.31 -7.21
CA VAL A 129 5.57 5.95 -7.42
C VAL A 129 6.72 5.91 -8.44
N LEU A 130 6.67 6.72 -9.50
CA LEU A 130 7.77 6.84 -10.46
C LEU A 130 9.03 7.44 -9.83
N LEU A 131 8.87 8.41 -8.92
CA LEU A 131 10.00 8.96 -8.17
C LEU A 131 10.67 7.88 -7.31
N ASN A 132 9.86 7.05 -6.62
CA ASN A 132 10.37 5.96 -5.80
C ASN A 132 11.11 4.89 -6.63
N THR A 133 10.59 4.59 -7.83
CA THR A 133 11.19 3.65 -8.81
C THR A 133 12.65 3.96 -9.13
N VAL A 134 13.05 5.23 -9.00
CA VAL A 134 14.42 5.67 -9.24
C VAL A 134 15.19 5.79 -7.92
N LEU A 135 14.61 6.44 -6.91
CA LEU A 135 15.31 6.77 -5.67
C LEU A 135 15.63 5.54 -4.82
N VAL A 136 14.71 4.57 -4.71
CA VAL A 136 14.92 3.37 -3.90
C VAL A 136 16.05 2.52 -4.48
N PRO A 137 16.05 2.15 -5.78
CA PRO A 137 17.17 1.40 -6.34
C PRO A 137 18.49 2.19 -6.32
N TYR A 138 18.45 3.50 -6.63
CA TYR A 138 19.65 4.33 -6.60
C TYR A 138 20.28 4.41 -5.20
N SER A 139 19.46 4.47 -4.15
CA SER A 139 19.96 4.47 -2.77
C SER A 139 20.81 3.24 -2.46
N ARG A 140 20.48 2.08 -3.04
CA ARG A 140 21.24 0.83 -2.84
C ARG A 140 22.59 0.84 -3.54
N TYR A 141 22.65 1.49 -4.70
CA TYR A 141 23.89 1.70 -5.43
C TYR A 141 24.79 2.68 -4.69
N TYR A 142 24.24 3.86 -4.32
CA TYR A 142 24.98 4.92 -3.65
C TYR A 142 25.56 4.47 -2.30
N LEU A 143 24.76 3.74 -1.50
CA LEU A 143 25.20 3.20 -0.21
C LEU A 143 26.12 1.98 -0.33
N GLY A 144 26.45 1.53 -1.55
CA GLY A 144 27.40 0.42 -1.77
C GLY A 144 26.86 -0.97 -1.42
N TYR A 145 25.54 -1.12 -1.30
CA TYR A 145 24.93 -2.40 -0.96
C TYR A 145 24.76 -3.32 -2.17
N HIS A 146 24.59 -2.77 -3.37
CA HIS A 146 24.34 -3.54 -4.60
C HIS A 146 25.04 -2.93 -5.81
N THR A 147 25.41 -3.79 -6.77
CA THR A 147 25.89 -3.33 -8.09
C THR A 147 24.71 -2.83 -8.94
N GLY A 148 25.01 -2.06 -9.99
CA GLY A 148 23.99 -1.64 -10.96
C GLY A 148 23.26 -2.83 -11.59
N LEU A 149 23.96 -3.92 -11.90
CA LEU A 149 23.35 -5.13 -12.47
C LEU A 149 22.40 -5.84 -11.48
N GLN A 150 22.78 -5.93 -10.20
CA GLN A 150 21.92 -6.51 -9.15
C GLN A 150 20.62 -5.72 -8.97
N ILE A 151 20.72 -4.40 -9.09
CA ILE A 151 19.58 -3.48 -9.04
C ILE A 151 18.69 -3.68 -10.27
N ILE A 152 19.26 -3.64 -11.48
CA ILE A 152 18.50 -3.78 -12.73
C ILE A 152 17.75 -5.12 -12.75
N ILE A 153 18.41 -6.23 -12.41
CA ILE A 153 17.77 -7.54 -12.40
C ILE A 153 16.69 -7.61 -11.32
N GLY A 154 16.92 -7.03 -10.14
CA GLY A 154 15.88 -6.88 -9.12
C GLY A 154 14.66 -6.14 -9.66
N SER A 155 14.85 -4.97 -10.27
CA SER A 155 13.77 -4.16 -10.85
C SER A 155 12.99 -4.90 -11.94
N ILE A 156 13.67 -5.58 -12.86
CA ILE A 156 13.03 -6.37 -13.93
C ILE A 156 12.17 -7.49 -13.31
N MET A 157 12.72 -8.22 -12.34
CA MET A 157 11.96 -9.26 -11.65
C MET A 157 10.76 -8.69 -10.91
N GLY A 158 10.92 -7.55 -10.22
CA GLY A 158 9.85 -6.85 -9.55
C GLY A 158 8.70 -6.50 -10.48
N PHE A 159 9.01 -5.94 -11.65
CA PHE A 159 8.03 -5.62 -12.69
C PHE A 159 7.22 -6.84 -13.13
N PHE A 160 7.90 -7.94 -13.49
CA PHE A 160 7.21 -9.16 -13.93
C PHE A 160 6.39 -9.81 -12.81
N TRP A 161 6.90 -9.81 -11.58
CA TRP A 161 6.13 -10.27 -10.42
C TRP A 161 4.91 -9.41 -10.14
N GLY A 162 4.99 -8.10 -10.37
CA GLY A 162 3.88 -7.16 -10.22
C GLY A 162 2.77 -7.43 -11.23
N LEU A 163 3.15 -7.61 -12.51
CA LEU A 163 2.23 -8.02 -13.57
C LEU A 163 1.57 -9.36 -13.22
N LEU A 164 2.38 -10.38 -12.94
CA LEU A 164 1.91 -11.71 -12.64
C LEU A 164 0.93 -11.69 -11.47
N ASN A 165 1.27 -10.96 -10.40
CA ASN A 165 0.40 -10.82 -9.24
C ASN A 165 -0.95 -10.17 -9.57
N PHE A 166 -0.93 -9.03 -10.26
CA PHE A 166 -2.14 -8.32 -10.65
C PHE A 166 -3.07 -9.24 -11.46
N PHE A 167 -2.56 -9.84 -12.54
CA PHE A 167 -3.37 -10.74 -13.37
C PHE A 167 -3.81 -12.01 -12.64
N PHE A 168 -2.96 -12.56 -11.77
CA PHE A 168 -3.31 -13.72 -10.96
C PHE A 168 -4.47 -13.40 -10.02
N ILE A 169 -4.42 -12.29 -9.29
CA ILE A 169 -5.52 -11.86 -8.42
C ILE A 169 -6.77 -11.61 -9.24
N SER A 170 -6.71 -10.81 -10.32
CA SER A 170 -7.86 -10.54 -11.17
C SER A 170 -8.50 -11.82 -11.71
N ARG A 171 -7.70 -12.84 -12.04
CA ARG A 171 -8.18 -14.12 -12.61
C ARG A 171 -8.75 -15.08 -11.58
N TYR A 172 -8.16 -15.14 -10.38
CA TYR A 172 -8.43 -16.17 -9.38
C TYR A 172 -9.11 -15.65 -8.10
N ASN A 173 -9.35 -14.34 -7.97
CA ASN A 173 -9.93 -13.72 -6.78
C ASN A 173 -11.20 -14.44 -6.31
N ASN A 174 -12.14 -14.74 -7.20
CA ASN A 174 -13.40 -15.41 -6.81
C ASN A 174 -13.17 -16.77 -6.12
N LYS A 175 -12.21 -17.56 -6.60
CA LYS A 175 -11.86 -18.85 -5.99
C LYS A 175 -11.16 -18.65 -4.64
N MET A 176 -10.18 -17.76 -4.59
CA MET A 176 -9.43 -17.44 -3.37
C MET A 176 -10.36 -16.89 -2.29
N LYS A 177 -11.24 -15.95 -2.64
CA LYS A 177 -12.27 -15.39 -1.78
C LYS A 177 -13.19 -16.48 -1.22
N LYS A 178 -13.75 -17.35 -2.07
CA LYS A 178 -14.61 -18.44 -1.60
C LYS A 178 -13.88 -19.35 -0.60
N TRP A 179 -12.60 -19.63 -0.84
CA TRP A 179 -11.77 -20.39 0.08
C TRP A 179 -11.49 -19.64 1.38
N LEU A 180 -11.10 -18.35 1.34
CA LEU A 180 -10.89 -17.52 2.54
C LEU A 180 -12.17 -17.42 3.40
N TRP A 181 -13.34 -17.27 2.79
CA TRP A 181 -14.63 -17.14 3.49
C TRP A 181 -15.09 -18.46 4.13
N SER A 182 -14.45 -19.59 3.82
CA SER A 182 -14.68 -20.84 4.53
C SER A 182 -14.07 -20.84 5.94
N TRP A 183 -13.08 -19.97 6.20
CA TRP A 183 -12.37 -19.93 7.47
C TRP A 183 -13.17 -19.18 8.54
N ARG A 184 -13.10 -19.64 9.79
CA ARG A 184 -13.79 -18.99 10.92
C ARG A 184 -13.20 -17.62 11.23
N ILE A 185 -11.88 -17.46 11.08
CA ILE A 185 -11.18 -16.22 11.41
C ILE A 185 -11.55 -15.06 10.47
N THR A 186 -11.79 -15.31 9.18
CA THR A 186 -12.18 -14.27 8.23
C THR A 186 -13.57 -13.72 8.53
N LYS A 187 -14.48 -14.58 8.97
CA LYS A 187 -15.82 -14.19 9.47
C LYS A 187 -15.73 -13.45 10.79
N ALA A 188 -14.95 -13.95 11.75
CA ALA A 188 -14.77 -13.32 13.06
C ALA A 188 -14.12 -11.93 12.95
N PHE A 189 -13.16 -11.77 12.03
CA PHE A 189 -12.51 -10.49 11.75
C PHE A 189 -13.40 -9.55 10.92
N ALA A 190 -14.51 -10.06 10.35
CA ALA A 190 -15.42 -9.34 9.46
C ALA A 190 -14.67 -8.65 8.30
N LEU A 191 -13.94 -9.47 7.54
CA LEU A 191 -13.19 -9.04 6.36
C LEU A 191 -14.15 -8.50 5.27
N ILE A 192 -13.80 -7.35 4.69
CA ILE A 192 -14.57 -6.63 3.69
C ILE A 192 -13.98 -6.94 2.30
N ASP A 193 -14.83 -7.40 1.39
CA ASP A 193 -14.48 -7.57 -0.02
C ASP A 193 -14.58 -6.23 -0.75
N ASP A 194 -13.43 -5.67 -1.11
CA ASP A 194 -13.31 -4.46 -1.92
C ASP A 194 -12.64 -4.72 -3.28
N TYR A 195 -12.53 -6.00 -3.67
CA TYR A 195 -12.08 -6.43 -5.00
C TYR A 195 -13.29 -6.69 -5.91
N TYR A 196 -13.05 -6.81 -7.23
CA TYR A 196 -14.06 -6.91 -8.29
C TYR A 196 -15.35 -7.64 -7.86
N LYS A 197 -16.49 -6.97 -8.01
CA LYS A 197 -17.79 -7.63 -7.83
C LYS A 197 -17.94 -8.75 -8.87
N VAL A 198 -18.68 -9.80 -8.52
CA VAL A 198 -18.93 -10.93 -9.42
C VAL A 198 -19.59 -10.39 -10.70
N GLY A 199 -18.86 -10.44 -11.83
CA GLY A 199 -19.34 -9.96 -13.14
C GLY A 199 -18.69 -8.68 -13.65
N GLU A 200 -17.98 -7.91 -12.81
CA GLU A 200 -17.22 -6.74 -13.26
C GLU A 200 -15.87 -7.18 -13.84
N ASN A 201 -15.71 -7.03 -15.15
CA ASN A 201 -14.44 -7.29 -15.83
C ASN A 201 -13.53 -6.04 -15.69
N PRO A 202 -12.30 -6.12 -15.16
CA PRO A 202 -11.36 -5.00 -15.20
C PRO A 202 -11.16 -4.43 -16.62
N PHE A 203 -11.34 -5.26 -17.65
CA PHE A 203 -11.17 -4.91 -19.05
C PHE A 203 -12.44 -4.36 -19.73
N SER A 204 -13.59 -4.27 -19.03
CA SER A 204 -14.76 -3.58 -19.60
C SER A 204 -14.60 -2.07 -19.45
N PHE A 205 -14.49 -1.39 -20.60
CA PHE A 205 -14.54 0.06 -20.69
C PHE A 205 -16.00 0.48 -20.67
N ASP A 206 -16.44 1.15 -19.61
CA ASP A 206 -17.82 1.59 -19.47
C ASP A 206 -17.88 3.09 -19.75
N SER A 207 -18.36 3.47 -20.94
CA SER A 207 -18.34 4.85 -21.45
C SER A 207 -19.31 5.79 -20.72
N ASN A 208 -20.17 5.27 -19.85
CA ASN A 208 -21.32 6.00 -19.32
C ASN A 208 -21.15 6.51 -17.89
N ASN A 209 -20.02 6.23 -17.23
CA ASN A 209 -19.85 6.51 -15.79
C ASN A 209 -19.21 7.86 -15.46
N THR A 210 -19.13 8.80 -16.41
CA THR A 210 -18.56 10.14 -16.17
C THR A 210 -19.54 11.15 -15.57
N ASN A 211 -20.85 10.85 -15.54
CA ASN A 211 -21.88 11.83 -15.17
C ASN A 211 -22.48 11.64 -13.77
N ASN A 212 -22.15 10.57 -13.03
CA ASN A 212 -22.77 10.28 -11.73
C ASN A 212 -22.06 10.92 -10.52
N TYR A 213 -21.02 11.74 -10.74
CA TYR A 213 -20.19 12.27 -9.65
C TYR A 213 -20.68 13.58 -9.02
N GLU A 214 -21.71 14.23 -9.57
CA GLU A 214 -22.31 15.41 -8.94
C GLU A 214 -23.50 15.06 -8.04
N ASP A 215 -24.14 13.90 -8.24
CA ASP A 215 -25.37 13.52 -7.51
C ASP A 215 -25.11 12.72 -6.21
N GLU A 216 -24.06 11.89 -6.14
CA GLU A 216 -23.75 11.08 -4.93
C GLU A 216 -23.33 11.92 -3.71
N ASP A 217 -22.78 13.12 -3.92
CA ASP A 217 -22.42 14.03 -2.83
C ASP A 217 -23.66 14.72 -2.23
N GLN A 218 -24.76 14.88 -2.99
CA GLN A 218 -26.02 15.44 -2.46
C GLN A 218 -26.86 14.41 -1.71
N GLU A 219 -26.86 13.15 -2.16
CA GLU A 219 -27.65 12.09 -1.53
C GLU A 219 -27.07 11.66 -0.15
N ASN A 220 -25.76 11.75 0.03
CA ASN A 220 -25.12 11.45 1.33
C ASN A 220 -25.27 12.58 2.39
N LEU A 221 -25.65 13.79 1.98
CA LEU A 221 -25.95 14.91 2.88
C LEU A 221 -27.39 14.89 3.40
N THR A 222 -28.33 14.29 2.66
CA THR A 222 -29.74 14.21 3.04
C THR A 222 -30.07 12.99 3.90
N VAL A 223 -29.31 11.89 3.77
CA VAL A 223 -29.60 10.62 4.46
C VAL A 223 -29.14 10.58 5.94
N ASN A 224 -28.32 11.53 6.40
CA ASN A 224 -27.82 11.60 7.79
C ASN A 224 -28.56 12.59 8.71
N LYS A 225 -29.81 12.94 8.41
CA LYS A 225 -30.68 13.68 9.36
C LYS A 225 -31.83 12.77 9.83
N PRO A 226 -31.58 11.94 10.85
CA PRO A 226 -32.52 12.00 11.98
C PRO A 226 -31.80 11.73 13.31
N LEU A 227 -31.76 12.75 14.19
CA LEU A 227 -31.71 12.58 15.65
C LEU A 227 -31.76 13.90 16.46
N LEU A 228 -31.87 15.08 15.81
CA LEU A 228 -31.96 16.37 16.52
C LEU A 228 -33.36 17.01 16.56
N GLU A 229 -34.40 16.34 16.07
CA GLU A 229 -35.76 16.92 15.99
C GLU A 229 -36.74 16.35 17.03
N LYS A 230 -36.28 15.49 17.96
CA LYS A 230 -37.13 14.91 19.03
C LYS A 230 -36.87 15.45 20.44
N THR A 231 -35.98 16.42 20.61
CA THR A 231 -35.69 17.02 21.93
C THR A 231 -36.30 18.41 22.15
N ASN A 232 -36.90 19.03 21.13
CA ASN A 232 -37.47 20.39 21.25
C ASN A 232 -39.00 20.46 21.35
N GLU A 233 -39.73 19.33 21.28
CA GLU A 233 -41.19 19.34 21.47
C GLU A 233 -41.63 19.16 22.93
N ASN A 234 -40.72 18.78 23.85
CA ASN A 234 -41.05 18.58 25.27
C ASN A 234 -40.72 19.76 26.19
N TYR A 235 -40.35 20.93 25.66
CA TYR A 235 -40.04 22.12 26.48
C TYR A 235 -41.04 23.29 26.33
N ASN A 236 -42.04 23.17 25.45
CA ASN A 236 -43.03 24.23 25.20
C ASN A 236 -44.46 23.91 25.66
N SER A 237 -44.67 22.87 26.48
CA SER A 237 -45.99 22.54 27.03
C SER A 237 -46.14 22.77 28.55
N SER A 238 -45.20 23.45 29.20
CA SER A 238 -45.24 23.69 30.65
C SER A 238 -45.02 25.15 31.08
N SER A 239 -45.48 26.13 30.29
CA SER A 239 -45.52 27.54 30.73
C SER A 239 -46.77 28.28 30.24
N SER A 240 -47.94 27.75 30.57
CA SER A 240 -49.18 28.53 30.55
C SER A 240 -50.16 27.89 31.51
N ASN A 241 -50.14 28.34 32.76
CA ASN A 241 -51.21 28.30 33.77
C ASN A 241 -50.53 28.53 35.12
N ASP A 242 -50.47 29.79 35.55
CA ASP A 242 -50.51 30.22 36.95
C ASP A 242 -50.28 31.73 36.99
N GLU A 243 -51.33 32.50 36.65
CA GLU A 243 -51.51 33.87 37.15
C GLU A 243 -52.97 34.29 36.92
N ALA A 244 -53.86 33.72 37.74
CA ALA A 244 -55.15 34.30 38.05
C ALA A 244 -55.61 33.79 39.43
N GLU A 245 -56.04 34.74 40.26
CA GLU A 245 -56.68 34.60 41.59
C GLU A 245 -55.76 34.54 42.83
N LEU A 246 -55.55 35.70 43.46
CA LEU A 246 -56.21 36.06 44.73
C LEU A 246 -55.68 37.40 45.29
N ASN A 247 -56.61 38.36 45.43
CA ASN A 247 -56.70 39.47 46.40
C ASN A 247 -55.43 40.24 46.83
#